data_AF-D3Z6P5-F1
#
_entry.id   AF-D3Z6P5-F1
#
_cell.length_a   1.000
_cell.length_b   1.000
_cell.length_c   1.000
_cell.angle_alpha   90.00
_cell.angle_beta   90.00
_cell.angle_gamma   90.00
#
_symmetry.space_group_name_H-M   'P 1'
#
loop_
_entity.id
_entity.type
_entity.pdbx_description
1 polymer ?
#
loop_
_entity_poly.entity_id
_entity_poly.type
_entity_poly.pdbx_seq_one_letter_code
_entity_poly.pdbx_strand_id
1 'polypeptide(L)'
;MKRLHPALPSCLLLVLFGIWRTAPQTHASSAGLPPLSATSFLEDLMDRYGKNDSLTLTQLKSLLDHLHVGVGRDNVSQPKEGPRNLSTCFSSGDLFAAHNLSERSQIGASEFQEFCPTILQQLDSQACTSENQKSEENEQTEEGKPSAIEVWGFGFLSVSLINL
;
A
#
# COMPACT_ATOMS: atom_id res chain seq x y z
N MET A 1 -64.87 -73.26 -22.04
CA MET A 1 -64.24 -72.05 -22.63
C MET A 1 -63.73 -71.17 -21.50
N LYS A 2 -62.42 -70.91 -21.49
CA LYS A 2 -61.66 -70.30 -20.38
C LYS A 2 -61.87 -68.78 -20.36
N ARG A 3 -62.29 -68.23 -19.22
CA ARG A 3 -62.30 -66.78 -18.94
C ARG A 3 -60.91 -66.40 -18.42
N LEU A 4 -60.16 -65.60 -19.17
CA LEU A 4 -58.94 -64.95 -18.69
C LEU A 4 -59.29 -63.53 -18.23
N HIS A 5 -58.96 -63.22 -16.99
CA HIS A 5 -59.06 -61.89 -16.38
C HIS A 5 -57.69 -61.16 -16.41
N PRO A 6 -57.67 -59.84 -16.14
CA PRO A 6 -56.79 -58.86 -16.77
C PRO A 6 -55.57 -58.51 -15.91
N ALA A 7 -54.50 -58.02 -16.54
CA ALA A 7 -53.39 -57.36 -15.83
C ALA A 7 -52.59 -56.49 -16.82
N LEU A 8 -53.07 -55.28 -17.11
CA LEU A 8 -52.38 -54.39 -18.06
C LEU A 8 -52.41 -52.87 -17.82
N PRO A 9 -52.73 -52.29 -16.63
CA PRO A 9 -52.59 -50.84 -16.46
C PRO A 9 -51.40 -50.38 -15.60
N SER A 10 -50.45 -51.26 -15.23
CA SER A 10 -49.40 -50.87 -14.27
C SER A 10 -48.00 -50.59 -14.85
N CYS A 11 -47.66 -51.10 -16.04
CA CYS A 11 -46.32 -50.88 -16.61
C CYS A 11 -46.15 -49.56 -17.37
N LEU A 12 -47.23 -48.88 -17.74
CA LEU A 12 -47.15 -47.69 -18.59
C LEU A 12 -46.84 -46.39 -17.82
N LEU A 13 -46.97 -46.39 -16.49
CA LEU A 13 -46.71 -45.21 -15.66
C LEU A 13 -45.25 -45.05 -15.23
N LEU A 14 -44.41 -46.09 -15.37
CA LEU A 14 -43.00 -46.04 -14.96
C LEU A 14 -42.06 -45.49 -16.04
N VAL A 15 -42.52 -45.31 -17.28
CA VAL A 15 -41.69 -44.78 -18.37
C VAL A 15 -41.73 -43.25 -18.43
N LEU A 16 -42.75 -42.60 -17.87
CA LEU A 16 -42.91 -41.14 -17.95
C LEU A 16 -42.12 -40.35 -16.90
N PHE A 17 -41.62 -40.98 -15.82
CA PHE A 17 -40.83 -40.30 -14.78
C PHE A 17 -39.31 -40.29 -15.05
N GLY A 18 -38.84 -40.91 -16.14
CA GLY A 18 -37.41 -41.00 -16.48
C GLY A 18 -36.81 -39.82 -17.24
N ILE A 19 -37.62 -38.83 -17.67
CA ILE A 19 -37.15 -37.80 -18.63
C ILE A 19 -36.79 -36.46 -17.96
N TRP A 20 -36.97 -36.30 -16.64
CA TRP A 20 -36.58 -35.09 -15.92
C TRP A 20 -35.47 -35.35 -14.91
N ARG A 21 -34.25 -35.64 -15.36
CA ARG A 21 -33.04 -35.39 -14.55
C ARG A 21 -31.73 -35.53 -15.33
N THR A 22 -31.54 -34.69 -16.34
CA THR A 22 -30.23 -34.09 -16.62
C THR A 22 -30.48 -32.72 -17.25
N ALA A 23 -30.81 -31.73 -16.41
CA ALA A 23 -30.46 -30.38 -16.79
C ALA A 23 -28.93 -30.38 -16.90
N PRO A 24 -28.32 -30.01 -18.04
CA PRO A 24 -26.92 -29.64 -18.00
C PRO A 24 -26.85 -28.51 -16.96
N GLN A 25 -26.05 -28.70 -15.91
CA GLN A 25 -25.59 -27.54 -15.18
C GLN A 25 -24.85 -26.70 -16.22
N THR A 26 -25.54 -25.71 -16.80
CA THR A 26 -24.90 -24.46 -17.13
C THR A 26 -24.35 -23.98 -15.79
N HIS A 27 -23.13 -24.42 -15.49
CA HIS A 27 -22.25 -23.62 -14.67
C HIS A 27 -22.34 -22.26 -15.32
N ALA A 28 -23.11 -21.37 -14.69
CA ALA A 28 -22.91 -19.96 -14.88
C ALA A 28 -21.42 -19.81 -14.60
N SER A 29 -20.65 -19.70 -15.68
CA SER A 29 -19.32 -19.12 -15.63
C SER A 29 -19.62 -17.70 -15.17
N SER A 30 -19.75 -17.54 -13.84
CA SER A 30 -19.46 -16.29 -13.18
C SER A 30 -18.12 -15.94 -13.76
N ALA A 31 -18.11 -14.95 -14.65
CA ALA A 31 -16.92 -14.47 -15.34
C ALA A 31 -15.90 -14.24 -14.22
N GLY A 32 -15.01 -15.22 -14.10
CA GLY A 32 -14.36 -15.52 -12.84
C GLY A 32 -13.38 -14.42 -12.57
N LEU A 33 -13.64 -13.62 -11.53
CA LEU A 33 -12.53 -12.91 -10.92
C LEU A 33 -11.53 -14.01 -10.50
N PRO A 34 -10.25 -13.92 -10.91
CA PRO A 34 -9.26 -14.91 -10.54
C PRO A 34 -9.29 -15.09 -9.01
N PRO A 35 -9.14 -16.33 -8.52
CA PRO A 35 -9.15 -16.59 -7.08
C PRO A 35 -8.06 -15.74 -6.41
N LEU A 36 -8.42 -15.04 -5.34
CA LEU A 36 -7.46 -14.24 -4.57
C LEU A 36 -6.32 -15.14 -4.07
N SER A 37 -5.08 -14.75 -4.40
CA SER A 37 -3.86 -15.48 -4.05
C SER A 37 -2.91 -14.55 -3.30
N ALA A 38 -1.97 -15.10 -2.52
CA ALA A 38 -0.92 -14.29 -1.90
C ALA A 38 -0.10 -13.51 -2.96
N THR A 39 0.08 -14.11 -4.14
CA THR A 39 0.82 -13.50 -5.26
C THR A 39 0.08 -12.35 -5.92
N SER A 40 -1.25 -12.33 -5.90
CA SER A 40 -2.02 -11.27 -6.58
C SER A 40 -1.81 -9.89 -5.95
N PHE A 41 -1.46 -9.83 -4.66
CA PHE A 41 -1.11 -8.57 -4.00
C PHE A 41 0.25 -8.04 -4.45
N LEU A 42 1.22 -8.95 -4.61
CA LEU A 42 2.54 -8.60 -5.12
C LEU A 42 2.46 -8.15 -6.58
N GLU A 43 1.72 -8.89 -7.41
CA GLU A 43 1.46 -8.53 -8.81
C GLU A 43 0.76 -7.17 -8.93
N ASP A 44 -0.29 -6.89 -8.13
CA ASP A 44 -0.95 -5.57 -8.16
C ASP A 44 0.00 -4.42 -7.81
N LEU A 45 0.90 -4.61 -6.83
CA LEU A 45 1.89 -3.60 -6.46
C LEU A 45 2.95 -3.41 -7.54
N MET A 46 3.45 -4.51 -8.12
CA MET A 46 4.42 -4.47 -9.20
C MET A 46 3.84 -3.82 -10.46
N ASP A 47 2.58 -4.09 -10.79
CA ASP A 47 1.88 -3.48 -11.93
C ASP A 47 1.59 -1.99 -11.70
N ARG A 48 1.26 -1.61 -10.47
CA ARG A 48 0.90 -0.22 -10.13
C ARG A 48 2.10 0.71 -10.06
N TYR A 49 3.21 0.26 -9.47
CA TYR A 49 4.37 1.10 -9.21
C TYR A 49 5.56 0.80 -10.14
N GLY A 50 5.65 -0.41 -10.67
CA GLY A 50 6.76 -0.89 -11.48
C GLY A 50 6.58 -0.67 -12.99
N LYS A 51 7.58 -1.12 -13.74
CA LYS A 51 7.57 -1.20 -15.19
C LYS A 51 8.37 -2.43 -15.63
N ASN A 52 7.84 -3.21 -16.56
CA ASN A 52 8.47 -4.44 -17.06
C ASN A 52 8.82 -5.41 -15.92
N ASP A 53 7.87 -5.71 -15.02
CA ASP A 53 8.06 -6.62 -13.88
C ASP A 53 9.16 -6.23 -12.89
N SER A 54 9.56 -4.95 -12.88
CA SER A 54 10.62 -4.42 -12.04
C SER A 54 10.30 -3.03 -11.51
N LEU A 55 10.88 -2.69 -10.35
CA LEU A 55 10.80 -1.38 -9.73
C LEU A 55 12.18 -0.74 -9.78
N THR A 56 12.27 0.47 -10.32
CA THR A 56 13.44 1.33 -10.10
C THR A 56 13.44 1.88 -8.68
N LEU A 57 14.59 2.34 -8.17
CA LEU A 57 14.64 2.97 -6.85
C LEU A 57 13.78 4.23 -6.72
N THR A 58 13.62 4.99 -7.81
CA THR A 58 12.72 6.15 -7.82
C THR A 58 11.25 5.73 -7.67
N GLN A 59 10.84 4.64 -8.33
CA GLN A 59 9.49 4.08 -8.18
C GLN A 59 9.27 3.51 -6.79
N LEU A 60 10.26 2.77 -6.25
CA LEU A 60 10.20 2.26 -4.89
C LEU A 60 10.12 3.40 -3.86
N LYS A 61 10.90 4.48 -4.04
CA LYS A 61 10.81 5.69 -3.20
C LYS A 61 9.42 6.29 -3.24
N SER A 62 8.83 6.45 -4.42
CA SER A 62 7.46 6.97 -4.55
C SER A 62 6.41 6.09 -3.85
N LEU A 63 6.59 4.78 -3.86
CA LEU A 63 5.75 3.85 -3.09
C LEU A 63 5.91 4.11 -1.58
N LEU A 64 7.14 4.22 -1.09
CA LEU A 64 7.40 4.50 0.33
C LEU A 64 6.84 5.85 0.77
N ASP A 65 7.00 6.89 -0.06
CA ASP A 65 6.44 8.21 0.19
C ASP A 65 4.90 8.15 0.29
N HIS A 66 4.23 7.39 -0.59
CA HIS A 66 2.78 7.16 -0.52
C HIS A 66 2.33 6.43 0.76
N LEU A 67 3.17 5.51 1.26
CA LEU A 67 2.94 4.81 2.53
C LEU A 67 3.36 5.64 3.74
N HIS A 68 3.87 6.86 3.56
CA HIS A 68 4.47 7.69 4.60
C HIS A 68 5.60 6.97 5.36
N VAL A 69 6.36 6.14 4.63
CA VAL A 69 7.50 5.39 5.13
C VAL A 69 8.80 6.11 4.77
N GLY A 70 9.59 6.38 5.80
CA GLY A 70 10.86 7.06 5.71
C GLY A 70 10.78 8.58 5.55
N VAL A 71 11.93 9.25 5.66
CA VAL A 71 12.08 10.69 5.39
C VAL A 71 12.67 10.92 4.01
N GLY A 72 12.08 11.86 3.26
CA GLY A 72 12.49 12.26 1.92
C GLY A 72 13.81 13.06 1.85
N ARG A 73 14.74 12.89 2.79
CA ARG A 73 16.01 13.62 2.77
C ARG A 73 16.89 13.12 1.62
N ASP A 74 16.92 13.90 0.55
CA ASP A 74 17.80 13.71 -0.61
C ASP A 74 19.29 13.94 -0.28
N ASN A 75 19.58 14.57 0.86
CA ASN A 75 20.94 14.74 1.34
C ASN A 75 21.36 13.53 2.16
N VAL A 76 22.04 12.60 1.47
CA VAL A 76 22.76 11.43 2.01
C VAL A 76 23.52 11.84 3.27
N SER A 77 22.86 11.70 4.40
CA SER A 77 23.53 11.66 5.70
C SER A 77 24.15 10.27 5.71
N GLN A 78 25.46 10.24 5.54
CA GLN A 78 26.29 9.03 5.51
C GLN A 78 25.74 7.98 6.51
N PRO A 79 25.57 6.71 6.09
CA PRO A 79 25.07 5.69 6.99
C PRO A 79 25.94 5.66 8.24
N LYS A 80 25.40 6.09 9.39
CA LYS A 80 26.10 5.91 10.65
C LYS A 80 26.06 4.41 10.95
N GLU A 81 27.18 3.74 10.72
CA GLU A 81 27.40 2.36 11.09
C GLU A 81 27.47 2.26 12.61
N GLY A 82 26.49 1.58 13.20
CA GLY A 82 26.33 1.40 14.63
C GLY A 82 24.96 0.76 14.94
N PRO A 83 24.74 0.29 16.18
CA PRO A 83 23.42 -0.20 16.59
C PRO A 83 22.42 0.94 16.50
N ARG A 84 21.58 0.91 15.45
CA ARG A 84 20.50 1.87 15.24
C ARG A 84 19.27 1.36 16.00
N ASN A 85 18.55 2.27 16.64
CA ASN A 85 17.23 1.94 17.17
C ASN A 85 16.27 1.81 15.98
N LEU A 86 15.72 0.61 15.76
CA LEU A 86 14.80 0.38 14.64
C LEU A 86 13.51 1.21 14.76
N SER A 87 13.19 1.73 15.95
CA SER A 87 12.02 2.60 16.17
C SER A 87 12.21 4.04 15.67
N THR A 88 13.33 4.39 15.04
CA THR A 88 13.52 5.71 14.41
C THR A 88 13.08 5.72 12.96
N CYS A 89 12.70 6.88 12.45
CA CYS A 89 12.41 7.02 11.03
C CYS A 89 13.72 7.03 10.25
N PHE A 90 13.83 6.17 9.24
CA PHE A 90 15.00 6.12 8.37
C PHE A 90 14.74 6.84 7.06
N SER A 91 15.77 7.41 6.42
CA SER A 91 15.60 7.94 5.07
C SER A 91 15.37 6.81 4.08
N SER A 92 14.71 7.09 2.94
CA SER A 92 14.59 6.11 1.86
C SER A 92 15.98 5.57 1.44
N GLY A 93 16.99 6.43 1.42
CA GLY A 93 18.38 6.04 1.13
C GLY A 93 19.00 5.08 2.15
N ASP A 94 18.78 5.30 3.46
CA ASP A 94 19.23 4.38 4.52
C ASP A 94 18.55 3.01 4.38
N LEU A 95 17.24 3.00 4.07
CA LEU A 95 16.48 1.77 3.85
C LEU A 95 16.99 1.01 2.60
N PHE A 96 17.30 1.72 1.53
CA PHE A 96 17.87 1.13 0.31
C PHE A 96 19.27 0.56 0.56
N ALA A 97 20.11 1.28 1.31
CA ALA A 97 21.45 0.83 1.66
C ALA A 97 21.43 -0.44 2.52
N ALA A 98 20.46 -0.57 3.43
CA ALA A 98 20.30 -1.79 4.25
C ALA A 98 20.01 -3.06 3.41
N HIS A 99 19.45 -2.88 2.22
CA HIS A 99 19.17 -3.94 1.24
C HIS A 99 20.21 -4.01 0.10
N ASN A 100 21.37 -3.34 0.26
CA ASN A 100 22.42 -3.25 -0.76
C ASN A 100 21.94 -2.73 -2.12
N LEU A 101 20.92 -1.87 -2.13
CA LEU A 101 20.39 -1.28 -3.35
C LEU A 101 21.21 -0.04 -3.74
N SER A 102 21.50 0.08 -5.04
CA SER A 102 22.26 1.18 -5.65
C SER A 102 21.38 1.91 -6.66
N GLU A 103 21.65 3.17 -7.00
CA GLU A 103 20.77 3.99 -7.88
C GLU A 103 20.32 3.32 -9.20
N ARG A 104 21.12 2.38 -9.73
CA ARG A 104 20.83 1.66 -10.97
C ARG A 104 20.15 0.30 -10.76
N SER A 105 19.88 -0.08 -9.52
CA SER A 105 19.22 -1.33 -9.16
C SER A 105 17.78 -1.34 -9.69
N GLN A 106 17.39 -2.49 -10.24
CA GLN A 106 16.02 -2.82 -10.57
C GLN A 106 15.59 -3.93 -9.62
N ILE A 107 14.51 -3.70 -8.88
CA ILE A 107 13.98 -4.59 -7.85
C ILE A 107 12.85 -5.41 -8.48
N GLY A 108 13.03 -6.72 -8.57
CA GLY A 108 12.00 -7.66 -8.99
C GLY A 108 11.05 -8.05 -7.85
N ALA A 109 10.04 -8.86 -8.18
CA ALA A 109 9.03 -9.33 -7.23
C ALA A 109 9.61 -10.00 -5.96
N SER A 110 10.63 -10.86 -6.10
CA SER A 110 11.25 -11.53 -4.95
C SER A 110 12.01 -10.57 -4.03
N GLU A 111 12.76 -9.63 -4.62
CA GLU A 111 13.53 -8.64 -3.87
C GLU A 111 12.60 -7.64 -3.17
N PHE A 112 11.49 -7.25 -3.81
CA PHE A 112 10.46 -6.43 -3.17
C PHE A 112 9.80 -7.16 -2.00
N GLN A 113 9.58 -8.48 -2.11
CA GLN A 113 9.06 -9.29 -1.01
C GLN A 113 10.01 -9.34 0.19
N GLU A 114 11.33 -9.40 -0.04
CA GLU A 114 12.34 -9.32 1.01
C GLU A 114 12.40 -7.93 1.68
N PHE A 115 11.96 -6.89 0.97
CA PHE A 115 11.86 -5.53 1.49
C PHE A 115 10.62 -5.30 2.39
N CYS A 116 9.60 -6.16 2.30
CA CYS A 116 8.35 -6.03 3.07
C CYS A 116 8.52 -5.93 4.58
N PRO A 117 9.38 -6.74 5.27
CA PRO A 117 9.59 -6.60 6.71
C PRO A 117 10.11 -5.21 7.11
N THR A 118 10.91 -4.58 6.25
CA THR A 118 11.41 -3.22 6.47
C THR A 118 10.30 -2.18 6.38
N ILE A 119 9.42 -2.30 5.38
CA ILE A 119 8.22 -1.43 5.25
C ILE A 119 7.30 -1.61 6.46
N LEU A 120 6.97 -2.86 6.80
CA LEU A 120 6.07 -3.17 7.91
C LEU A 120 6.63 -2.66 9.25
N GLN A 121 7.94 -2.76 9.46
CA GLN A 121 8.58 -2.26 10.67
C GLN A 121 8.48 -0.73 10.78
N GLN A 122 8.73 0.01 9.69
CA GLN A 122 8.61 1.47 9.69
C GLN A 122 7.17 1.93 9.90
N LEU A 123 6.19 1.23 9.34
CA LEU A 123 4.76 1.50 9.54
C LEU A 123 4.30 1.21 10.98
N ASP A 124 4.67 0.05 11.53
CA ASP A 124 4.26 -0.39 12.88
C ASP A 124 4.83 0.54 13.97
N SER A 125 6.10 0.95 13.82
CA SER A 125 6.74 1.86 14.77
C SER A 125 6.21 3.30 14.73
N GLN A 126 5.41 3.66 13.71
CA GLN A 126 4.91 5.02 13.45
C GLN A 126 6.01 6.09 13.48
N ALA A 127 7.26 5.69 13.25
CA ALA A 127 8.41 6.54 13.50
C ALA A 127 8.43 7.79 12.60
N CYS A 128 7.86 7.66 11.39
CA CYS A 128 7.87 8.70 10.36
C CYS A 128 6.66 9.64 10.41
N THR A 129 5.63 9.36 11.21
CA THR A 129 4.42 10.20 11.28
C THR A 129 4.72 11.61 11.81
N SER A 130 5.67 11.76 12.74
CA SER A 130 6.07 13.06 13.30
C SER A 130 7.17 13.76 12.49
N GLU A 131 8.09 13.01 11.87
CA GLU A 131 9.17 13.57 11.06
C GLU A 131 8.70 14.05 9.69
N ASN A 132 7.70 13.40 9.09
CA ASN A 132 7.09 13.87 7.84
C ASN A 132 6.32 15.18 8.04
N GLN A 133 5.60 15.34 9.16
CA GLN A 133 4.97 16.62 9.53
C GLN A 133 6.00 17.75 9.75
N LYS A 134 7.14 17.44 10.37
CA LYS A 134 8.20 18.43 10.61
C LYS A 134 9.01 18.78 9.35
N SER A 135 9.06 17.88 8.37
CA SER A 135 9.72 18.17 7.09
C SER A 135 8.86 19.09 6.23
N GLU A 136 7.53 18.94 6.26
CA GLU A 136 6.60 19.91 5.67
C GLU A 136 6.60 21.26 6.42
N GLU A 137 6.75 21.25 7.75
CA GLU A 137 6.85 22.49 8.54
C GLU A 137 8.14 23.29 8.25
N ASN A 138 9.24 22.62 7.85
CA ASN A 138 10.47 23.30 7.44
C ASN A 138 10.45 23.86 6.01
N GLU A 139 9.46 23.49 5.20
CA GLU A 139 9.25 24.10 3.87
C GLU A 139 8.16 25.18 3.88
N GLN A 140 7.47 25.38 5.00
CA GLN A 140 6.46 26.44 5.11
C GLN A 140 6.30 27.01 6.53
N THR A 141 7.33 27.59 7.15
CA THR A 141 7.12 28.68 8.15
C THR A 141 8.37 29.53 8.45
N GLU A 142 8.74 30.43 7.53
CA GLU A 142 9.30 31.76 7.90
C GLU A 142 8.15 32.78 8.06
N GLU A 143 6.98 32.34 8.56
CA GLU A 143 5.76 33.13 8.65
C GLU A 143 5.03 32.77 9.95
N GLY A 144 5.58 33.11 11.12
CA GLY A 144 4.85 32.79 12.37
C GLY A 144 5.54 33.05 13.69
N LYS A 145 6.82 33.42 13.70
CA LYS A 145 7.48 33.93 14.91
C LYS A 145 7.70 35.42 14.74
N PRO A 146 6.88 36.30 15.37
CA PRO A 146 7.13 37.73 15.28
C PRO A 146 8.54 38.01 15.79
N SER A 147 9.34 38.66 14.96
CA SER A 147 10.69 39.04 15.32
C SER A 147 10.63 39.96 16.54
N ALA A 148 11.59 39.83 17.46
CA ALA A 148 11.63 40.67 18.66
C ALA A 148 11.56 42.17 18.33
N ILE A 149 12.04 42.58 17.15
CA ILE A 149 12.00 43.96 16.68
C ILE A 149 10.58 44.43 16.36
N GLU A 150 9.72 43.54 15.86
CA GLU A 150 8.35 43.86 15.47
C GLU A 150 7.48 44.06 16.72
N VAL A 151 7.68 43.21 17.73
CA VAL A 151 7.01 43.32 19.03
C VAL A 151 7.42 44.58 19.78
N TRP A 152 8.71 44.93 19.77
CA TRP A 152 9.19 46.15 20.42
C TRP A 152 8.85 47.43 19.63
N GLY A 153 8.83 47.36 18.30
CA GLY A 153 8.51 48.48 17.42
C GLY A 153 7.08 48.98 17.59
N PHE A 154 6.10 48.08 17.67
CA PHE A 154 4.70 48.46 17.88
C PHE A 154 4.46 49.13 19.24
N GLY A 155 5.19 48.70 20.28
CA GLY A 155 5.14 49.32 21.60
C GLY A 155 5.64 50.77 21.58
N PHE A 156 6.79 51.03 20.96
CA PHE A 156 7.35 52.38 20.86
C PHE A 156 6.46 53.33 20.02
N LEU A 157 5.89 52.81 18.94
CA LEU A 157 5.01 53.57 18.04
C LEU A 157 3.69 53.95 18.74
N SER A 158 3.11 53.03 19.53
CA SER A 158 1.91 53.29 20.33
C SER A 158 2.13 54.39 21.38
N VAL A 159 3.25 54.33 22.12
CA VAL A 159 3.58 55.35 23.14
C VAL A 159 3.86 56.72 22.50
N SER A 160 4.44 56.73 21.31
CA SER A 160 4.69 57.96 20.55
C SER A 160 3.40 58.59 20.04
N LEU A 161 2.43 57.79 19.58
CA LEU A 161 1.14 58.29 19.08
C LEU A 161 0.24 58.87 20.18
N ILE A 162 0.31 58.35 21.40
CA ILE A 162 -0.47 58.87 22.55
C ILE A 162 0.08 60.21 23.06
N ASN A 163 1.37 60.49 22.84
CA ASN A 163 2.04 61.71 23.29
C ASN A 163 2.08 62.83 22.23
N LEU A 164 1.47 62.63 21.06
CA LEU A 164 1.28 63.64 20.02
C LEU A 164 -0.09 64.31 20.16
#